data_AF-A0A151BJF4-F1
#
_entry.id   AF-A0A151BJF4-F1
#
_cell.length_a   1.000
_cell.length_b   1.000
_cell.length_c   1.000
_cell.angle_alpha   90.00
_cell.angle_beta   90.00
_cell.angle_gamma   90.00
#
_symmetry.space_group_name_H-M   'P 1'
#
loop_
_entity.id
_entity.type
_entity.pdbx_description
1 polymer ?
#
loop_
_entity_poly.entity_id
_entity_poly.type
_entity_poly.pdbx_seq_one_letter_code
_entity_poly.pdbx_strand_id
1 'polypeptide(L)'
;MKAKKYYLPRGMYYSTLQERESFYREEFNLELVEEWLSDRMKNVVFAVVIGRHTGIYPEKYRDESSTTILIDEYRDLEDVRDQILEFLPESVYYDRNLYSEKGEVLGQELAFDLDPENITCPIHGTLEDKMKRHQGLGFCELEFRMVRDETLSLYEELKENFTSVRVVYSGRGFHIHVFDEEAFTMSRKERKELAKELKAKGFPIDEWVTSGDMRLIRLPYSLHGMVSRIVTPLDVKELFRFDPVKDERCLPKFLKGSKLDRDAF
;
A
#
# COMPACT_ATOMS: atom_id res chain seq x y z
N MET A 1 -7.17 22.48 13.31
CA MET A 1 -8.47 21.77 13.24
C MET A 1 -8.20 20.29 13.52
N LYS A 2 -8.94 19.62 14.42
CA LYS A 2 -8.78 18.17 14.61
C LYS A 2 -9.10 17.49 13.27
N ALA A 3 -8.19 16.68 12.74
CA ALA A 3 -8.47 15.87 11.56
C ALA A 3 -9.73 15.04 11.83
N LYS A 4 -10.75 15.16 10.97
CA LYS A 4 -11.95 14.32 11.09
C LYS A 4 -11.50 12.88 10.82
N LYS A 5 -11.72 11.98 11.78
CA LYS A 5 -11.35 10.57 11.64
C LYS A 5 -12.22 9.91 10.56
N TYR A 6 -11.59 9.09 9.72
CA TYR A 6 -12.31 8.23 8.78
C TYR A 6 -13.01 7.10 9.54
N TYR A 7 -14.17 6.68 9.02
CA TYR A 7 -14.79 5.43 9.40
C TYR A 7 -14.00 4.29 8.77
N LEU A 8 -13.52 3.41 9.63
CA LEU A 8 -12.74 2.24 9.25
C LEU A 8 -13.49 0.98 9.71
N PRO A 9 -13.24 -0.18 9.07
CA PRO A 9 -13.78 -1.45 9.53
C PRO A 9 -13.38 -1.76 10.98
N ARG A 10 -14.16 -2.64 11.61
CA ARG A 10 -13.90 -3.10 12.98
C ARG A 10 -12.47 -3.62 13.13
N GLY A 11 -11.83 -3.23 14.24
CA GLY A 11 -10.45 -3.63 14.55
C GLY A 11 -9.37 -2.89 13.76
N MET A 12 -9.72 -1.86 12.99
CA MET A 12 -8.77 -0.96 12.32
C MET A 12 -8.83 0.44 12.93
N TYR A 13 -7.67 1.05 13.17
CA TYR A 13 -7.56 2.40 13.72
C TYR A 13 -6.22 3.03 13.35
N TYR A 14 -6.06 4.32 13.65
CA TYR A 14 -4.81 5.02 13.40
C TYR A 14 -3.76 4.63 14.45
N SER A 15 -2.64 4.03 14.02
CA SER A 15 -1.55 3.71 14.94
C SER A 15 -0.94 4.97 15.54
N THR A 16 -0.67 4.90 16.83
CA THR A 16 0.06 5.90 17.61
C THR A 16 1.55 5.89 17.24
N LEU A 17 2.28 6.95 17.57
CA LEU A 17 3.73 7.00 17.37
C LEU A 17 4.45 5.87 18.11
N GLN A 18 4.01 5.52 19.32
CA GLN A 18 4.58 4.44 20.12
C GLN A 18 4.35 3.05 19.47
N GLU A 19 3.16 2.81 18.91
CA GLU A 19 2.87 1.57 18.18
C GLU A 19 3.69 1.48 16.88
N ARG A 20 3.85 2.59 16.15
CA ARG A 20 4.72 2.66 14.96
C ARG A 20 6.17 2.38 15.34
N GLU A 21 6.66 2.99 16.41
CA GLU A 21 8.03 2.78 16.90
C GLU A 21 8.26 1.32 17.28
N SER A 22 7.38 0.73 18.10
CA SER A 22 7.50 -0.67 18.53
C SER A 22 7.47 -1.63 17.32
N PHE A 23 6.57 -1.40 16.35
CA PHE A 23 6.54 -2.19 15.12
C PHE A 23 7.87 -2.13 14.35
N TYR A 24 8.35 -0.92 14.03
CA TYR A 24 9.56 -0.76 13.22
C TYR A 24 10.82 -1.19 13.96
N ARG A 25 10.82 -1.20 15.30
CA ARG A 25 11.95 -1.64 16.12
C ARG A 25 11.96 -3.16 16.37
N GLU A 26 10.79 -3.80 16.48
CA GLU A 26 10.68 -5.18 16.99
C GLU A 26 10.05 -6.19 16.03
N GLU A 27 9.44 -5.72 14.94
CA GLU A 27 8.65 -6.57 14.02
C GLU A 27 8.98 -6.39 12.55
N PHE A 28 9.44 -5.20 12.13
CA PHE A 28 9.76 -4.92 10.74
C PHE A 28 10.92 -5.77 10.24
N ASN A 29 10.60 -6.76 9.42
CA ASN A 29 11.54 -7.78 8.96
C ASN A 29 12.25 -7.32 7.68
N LEU A 30 13.52 -6.94 7.81
CA LEU A 30 14.34 -6.46 6.70
C LEU A 30 14.71 -7.56 5.70
N GLU A 31 14.86 -8.81 6.15
CA GLU A 31 15.16 -9.95 5.25
C GLU A 31 14.01 -10.15 4.26
N LEU A 32 12.76 -10.08 4.72
CA LEU A 32 11.59 -10.19 3.84
C LEU A 32 11.47 -9.00 2.88
N VAL A 33 11.86 -7.79 3.31
CA VAL A 33 11.91 -6.61 2.44
C VAL A 33 13.00 -6.77 1.38
N GLU A 34 14.17 -7.27 1.75
CA GLU A 34 15.26 -7.58 0.82
C GLU A 34 14.83 -8.66 -0.20
N GLU A 35 14.19 -9.74 0.24
CA GLU A 35 13.63 -10.78 -0.64
C GLU A 35 12.59 -10.22 -1.61
N TRP A 36 11.75 -9.27 -1.15
CA TRP A 36 10.75 -8.62 -2.01
C TRP A 36 11.40 -7.76 -3.10
N LEU A 37 12.38 -6.94 -2.71
CA LEU A 37 13.08 -6.06 -3.63
C LEU A 37 14.03 -6.85 -4.54
N SER A 38 14.50 -8.01 -4.07
CA SER A 38 15.42 -8.90 -4.78
C SER A 38 16.65 -8.12 -5.27
N ASP A 39 17.17 -8.42 -6.46
CA ASP A 39 18.38 -7.81 -7.02
C ASP A 39 18.26 -6.28 -7.25
N ARG A 40 17.06 -5.72 -7.12
CA ARG A 40 16.81 -4.28 -7.33
C ARG A 40 17.25 -3.42 -6.14
N MET A 41 17.45 -4.01 -4.96
CA MET A 41 17.65 -3.30 -3.67
C MET A 41 18.67 -2.15 -3.76
N LYS A 42 19.76 -2.32 -4.52
CA LYS A 42 20.87 -1.37 -4.59
C LYS A 42 20.50 0.03 -5.07
N ASN A 43 19.42 0.16 -5.84
CA ASN A 43 19.04 1.41 -6.50
C ASN A 43 17.61 1.83 -6.17
N VAL A 44 17.04 1.33 -5.06
CA VAL A 44 15.66 1.61 -4.68
C VAL A 44 15.58 2.97 -3.97
N VAL A 45 14.72 3.86 -4.43
CA VAL A 45 14.38 5.06 -3.67
C VAL A 45 13.22 4.70 -2.74
N PHE A 46 13.40 4.87 -1.44
CA PHE A 46 12.31 4.74 -0.48
C PHE A 46 11.63 6.09 -0.27
N ALA A 47 10.42 6.07 0.27
CA ALA A 47 9.74 7.28 0.66
C ALA A 47 8.85 7.06 1.88
N VAL A 48 8.67 8.11 2.68
CA VAL A 48 7.78 8.09 3.83
C VAL A 48 6.78 9.22 3.77
N VAL A 49 5.57 8.94 4.26
CA VAL A 49 4.55 9.94 4.55
C VAL A 49 4.33 9.93 6.05
N ILE A 50 4.52 11.07 6.71
CA ILE A 50 4.61 11.11 8.17
C ILE A 50 3.23 11.06 8.82
N GLY A 51 2.34 11.99 8.46
CA GLY A 51 1.04 12.11 9.10
C GLY A 51 -0.01 12.85 8.27
N ARG A 52 0.11 12.81 6.93
CA ARG A 52 -0.75 13.53 5.98
C ARG A 52 -2.22 13.26 6.23
N HIS A 53 -2.58 12.00 6.48
CA HIS A 53 -3.97 11.57 6.59
C HIS A 53 -4.40 11.31 8.03
N THR A 54 -3.50 10.78 8.86
CA THR A 54 -3.77 10.48 10.27
C THR A 54 -3.73 11.72 11.16
N GLY A 55 -2.95 12.73 10.78
CA GLY A 55 -2.60 13.87 11.64
C GLY A 55 -1.76 13.47 12.85
N ILE A 56 -1.14 12.29 12.82
CA ILE A 56 -0.26 11.76 13.89
C ILE A 56 1.16 11.78 13.36
N TYR A 57 2.00 12.61 13.95
CA TYR A 57 3.39 12.84 13.56
C TYR A 57 4.20 13.33 14.78
N PRO A 58 5.53 13.11 14.81
CA PRO A 58 6.40 13.75 15.80
C PRO A 58 6.34 15.28 15.65
N GLU A 59 6.28 16.03 16.77
CA GLU A 59 6.10 17.49 16.76
C GLU A 59 7.15 18.24 15.94
N LYS A 60 8.39 17.74 15.90
CA LYS A 60 9.49 18.29 15.10
C LYS A 60 9.25 18.26 13.58
N TYR A 61 8.30 17.45 13.11
CA TYR A 61 7.94 17.29 11.69
C TYR A 61 6.55 17.85 11.38
N ARG A 62 6.10 18.87 12.13
CA ARG A 62 4.79 19.50 11.94
C ARG A 62 4.64 20.06 10.53
N ASP A 63 5.65 20.77 10.04
CA ASP A 63 5.60 21.49 8.76
C ASP A 63 5.74 20.52 7.57
N GLU A 64 6.43 19.40 7.78
CA GLU A 64 6.63 18.32 6.81
C GLU A 64 5.59 17.21 6.92
N SER A 65 4.61 17.32 7.84
CA SER A 65 3.67 16.24 8.16
C SER A 65 2.89 15.72 6.95
N SER A 66 2.66 16.59 5.96
CA SER A 66 1.97 16.27 4.69
C SER A 66 2.93 16.09 3.50
N THR A 67 4.22 16.30 3.70
CA THR A 67 5.25 16.17 2.67
C THR A 67 5.64 14.71 2.51
N THR A 68 5.89 14.29 1.27
CA THR A 68 6.50 13.00 0.99
C THR A 68 8.02 13.18 1.08
N ILE A 69 8.66 12.50 2.02
CA ILE A 69 10.11 12.55 2.22
C ILE A 69 10.73 11.37 1.47
N LEU A 70 11.70 11.63 0.61
CA LEU A 70 12.45 10.59 -0.09
C LEU A 70 13.64 10.15 0.77
N ILE A 71 13.95 8.86 0.70
CA ILE A 71 15.10 8.22 1.33
C ILE A 71 15.87 7.52 0.20
N ASP A 72 16.88 8.20 -0.32
CA ASP A 72 17.78 7.75 -1.39
C ASP A 72 19.26 7.77 -0.96
N GLU A 73 19.55 8.27 0.25
CA GLU A 73 20.87 8.22 0.88
C GLU A 73 20.87 7.20 2.03
N TYR A 74 21.34 5.98 1.75
CA TYR A 74 21.48 4.89 2.72
C TYR A 74 22.55 3.88 2.26
N ARG A 75 23.15 3.12 3.18
CA ARG A 75 24.13 2.06 2.83
C ARG A 75 23.47 0.68 2.75
N ASP A 76 22.48 0.44 3.59
CA ASP A 76 21.74 -0.81 3.72
C ASP A 76 20.33 -0.55 4.27
N LEU A 77 19.52 -1.61 4.43
CA LEU A 77 18.16 -1.50 4.95
C LEU A 77 18.09 -1.14 6.44
N GLU A 78 19.18 -1.28 7.20
CA GLU A 78 19.23 -0.85 8.60
C GLU A 78 19.27 0.69 8.66
N ASP A 79 20.07 1.34 7.80
CA ASP A 79 20.05 2.81 7.64
C ASP A 79 18.64 3.31 7.24
N VAL A 80 17.93 2.59 6.35
CA VAL A 80 16.54 2.92 5.96
C VAL A 80 15.60 2.77 7.16
N ARG A 81 15.73 1.70 7.94
CA ARG A 81 14.92 1.47 9.16
C ARG A 81 15.16 2.57 10.20
N ASP A 82 16.39 3.01 10.39
CA ASP A 82 16.73 4.07 11.33
C ASP A 82 16.10 5.40 10.91
N GLN A 83 16.09 5.72 9.61
CA GLN A 83 15.35 6.87 9.08
C GLN A 83 13.83 6.72 9.27
N ILE A 84 13.26 5.53 9.04
CA ILE A 84 11.84 5.26 9.32
C ILE A 84 11.53 5.48 10.82
N LEU A 85 12.40 5.03 11.72
CA LEU A 85 12.25 5.23 13.17
C LEU A 85 12.37 6.70 13.59
N GLU A 86 13.14 7.49 12.86
CA GLU A 86 13.24 8.93 13.08
C GLU A 86 11.94 9.66 12.70
N PHE A 87 11.31 9.29 11.57
CA PHE A 87 10.07 9.91 11.10
C PHE A 87 8.80 9.35 11.74
N LEU A 88 8.79 8.08 12.19
CA LEU A 88 7.62 7.33 12.66
C LEU A 88 6.40 7.48 11.72
N PRO A 89 6.56 7.14 10.43
CA PRO A 89 5.61 7.52 9.40
C PRO A 89 4.30 6.75 9.46
N GLU A 90 3.22 7.37 8.97
CA GLU A 90 1.95 6.69 8.78
C GLU A 90 2.00 5.69 7.61
N SER A 91 2.96 5.82 6.69
CA SER A 91 3.12 4.92 5.55
C SER A 91 4.54 4.99 4.97
N VAL A 92 5.08 3.83 4.59
CA VAL A 92 6.36 3.69 3.89
C VAL A 92 6.11 3.18 2.48
N TYR A 93 6.88 3.68 1.52
CA TYR A 93 6.77 3.42 0.09
C TYR A 93 8.15 3.11 -0.49
N TYR A 94 8.17 2.47 -1.65
CA TYR A 94 9.34 2.44 -2.53
C TYR A 94 8.97 2.92 -3.92
N ASP A 95 9.96 3.44 -4.62
CA ASP A 95 9.87 3.83 -6.02
C ASP A 95 9.96 2.60 -6.91
N ARG A 96 8.97 2.45 -7.78
CA ARG A 96 8.87 1.35 -8.75
C ARG A 96 9.84 1.49 -9.91
N ASN A 97 10.49 2.63 -10.07
CA ASN A 97 11.51 2.83 -11.10
C ASN A 97 12.77 2.01 -10.79
N LEU A 98 13.36 1.46 -11.85
CA LEU A 98 14.72 0.94 -11.83
C LEU A 98 15.67 2.05 -12.25
N TYR A 99 16.72 2.27 -11.46
CA TYR A 99 17.72 3.28 -11.74
C TYR A 99 19.05 2.66 -12.15
N SER A 100 19.76 3.33 -13.06
CA SER A 100 21.18 3.06 -13.33
C SER A 100 22.06 3.62 -12.21
N GLU A 101 23.34 3.24 -12.17
CA GLU A 101 24.33 3.84 -11.25
C GLU A 101 24.45 5.37 -11.40
N LYS A 102 24.01 5.92 -12.53
CA LYS A 102 24.01 7.36 -12.82
C LYS A 102 22.68 8.04 -12.47
N GLY A 103 21.72 7.31 -11.92
CA GLY A 103 20.39 7.81 -11.57
C GLY A 103 19.41 7.91 -12.75
N GLU A 104 19.71 7.29 -13.89
CA GLU A 104 18.82 7.28 -15.05
C GLU A 104 17.76 6.19 -14.89
N VAL A 105 16.50 6.47 -15.27
CA VAL A 105 15.43 5.47 -15.22
C VAL A 105 15.61 4.46 -16.35
N LEU A 106 15.85 3.21 -16.00
CA LEU A 106 16.03 2.07 -16.92
C LEU A 106 14.71 1.37 -17.26
N GLY A 107 13.73 1.47 -16.38
CA GLY A 107 12.43 0.83 -16.50
C GLY A 107 11.58 1.10 -15.27
N GLN A 108 10.36 0.60 -15.26
CA GLN A 108 9.46 0.77 -14.12
C GLN A 108 8.60 -0.47 -13.91
N GLU A 109 8.49 -0.92 -12.66
CA GLU A 109 7.59 -2.01 -12.31
C GLU A 109 6.15 -1.66 -12.70
N LEU A 110 5.48 -2.55 -13.43
CA LEU A 110 4.05 -2.40 -13.71
C LEU A 110 3.27 -2.83 -12.47
N ALA A 111 2.39 -1.96 -11.98
CA ALA A 111 1.48 -2.32 -10.90
C ALA A 111 0.09 -1.73 -11.09
N PHE A 112 -0.87 -2.34 -10.42
CA PHE A 112 -2.28 -1.97 -10.41
C PHE A 112 -2.69 -1.76 -8.96
N ASP A 113 -3.33 -0.63 -8.68
CA ASP A 113 -3.89 -0.34 -7.36
C ASP A 113 -5.42 -0.46 -7.45
N LEU A 114 -5.98 -1.31 -6.60
CA LEU A 114 -7.41 -1.45 -6.42
C LEU A 114 -7.72 -1.06 -4.99
N ASP A 115 -8.31 0.11 -4.83
CA ASP A 115 -8.69 0.66 -3.53
C ASP A 115 -10.22 0.81 -3.42
N PRO A 116 -10.78 0.80 -2.20
CA PRO A 116 -12.20 1.07 -1.96
C PRO A 116 -12.71 2.40 -2.57
N GLU A 117 -11.79 3.32 -2.88
CA GLU A 117 -12.06 4.60 -3.51
C GLU A 117 -12.44 4.48 -4.98
N ASN A 118 -12.03 3.39 -5.65
CA ASN A 118 -12.26 3.18 -7.07
C ASN A 118 -13.56 2.44 -7.38
N ILE A 119 -14.30 1.99 -6.36
CA ILE A 119 -15.57 1.28 -6.49
C ILE A 119 -16.75 2.08 -5.93
N THR A 120 -17.95 1.80 -6.43
CA THR A 120 -19.20 2.36 -5.89
C THR A 120 -19.79 1.40 -4.88
N CYS A 121 -19.90 1.84 -3.62
CA CYS A 121 -20.53 1.05 -2.57
C CYS A 121 -22.06 1.17 -2.66
N PRO A 122 -22.84 0.07 -2.61
CA PRO A 122 -24.30 0.17 -2.63
C PRO A 122 -24.88 0.81 -1.36
N ILE A 123 -24.11 0.86 -0.27
CA ILE A 123 -24.51 1.46 1.01
C ILE A 123 -24.02 2.91 1.12
N HIS A 124 -22.78 3.16 0.71
CA HIS A 124 -22.12 4.46 0.89
C HIS A 124 -22.01 5.28 -0.40
N GLY A 125 -22.47 4.79 -1.55
CA GLY A 125 -22.41 5.52 -2.81
C GLY A 125 -21.01 5.62 -3.40
N THR A 126 -20.80 6.66 -4.19
CA THR A 126 -19.57 6.91 -4.95
C THR A 126 -18.46 7.54 -4.08
N LEU A 127 -17.25 7.65 -4.62
CA LEU A 127 -16.19 8.45 -4.00
C LEU A 127 -16.61 9.90 -3.75
N GLU A 128 -17.35 10.52 -4.69
CA GLU A 128 -17.85 11.89 -4.54
C GLU A 128 -18.78 12.00 -3.31
N ASP A 129 -19.67 11.02 -3.11
CA ASP A 129 -20.58 10.97 -1.96
C ASP A 129 -19.81 10.79 -0.64
N LYS A 130 -18.76 9.96 -0.66
CA LYS A 130 -17.83 9.80 0.48
C LYS A 130 -17.08 11.10 0.78
N MET A 131 -16.57 11.79 -0.23
CA MET A 131 -15.87 13.07 -0.10
C MET A 131 -16.76 14.15 0.52
N LYS A 132 -18.04 14.25 0.11
CA LYS A 132 -19.01 15.19 0.72
C LYS A 132 -19.15 14.98 2.24
N ARG A 133 -19.04 13.72 2.69
CA ARG A 133 -19.07 13.34 4.12
C ARG A 133 -17.71 13.38 4.80
N HIS A 134 -16.65 13.78 4.09
CA HIS A 134 -15.26 13.75 4.54
C HIS A 134 -14.79 12.32 4.87
N GLN A 135 -15.26 11.35 4.08
CA GLN A 135 -15.01 9.91 4.24
C GLN A 135 -14.30 9.30 3.04
N GLY A 136 -13.58 10.12 2.25
CA GLY A 136 -12.93 9.69 1.00
C GLY A 136 -11.96 8.52 1.18
N LEU A 137 -11.18 8.51 2.26
CA LEU A 137 -10.21 7.45 2.55
C LEU A 137 -10.74 6.35 3.47
N GLY A 138 -11.98 6.49 3.95
CA GLY A 138 -12.67 5.51 4.76
C GLY A 138 -13.31 4.42 3.89
N PHE A 139 -13.54 3.25 4.48
CA PHE A 139 -14.14 2.12 3.78
C PHE A 139 -14.86 1.18 4.74
N CYS A 140 -15.78 0.38 4.21
CA CYS A 140 -16.47 -0.67 4.95
C CYS A 140 -16.06 -2.08 4.51
N GLU A 141 -16.48 -3.09 5.28
CA GLU A 141 -16.20 -4.50 4.97
C GLU A 141 -16.77 -4.95 3.63
N LEU A 142 -17.88 -4.34 3.17
CA LEU A 142 -18.44 -4.64 1.85
C LEU A 142 -17.53 -4.11 0.73
N GLU A 143 -17.05 -2.87 0.85
CA GLU A 143 -16.13 -2.31 -0.13
C GLU A 143 -14.84 -3.13 -0.20
N PHE A 144 -14.28 -3.51 0.94
CA PHE A 144 -13.11 -4.39 0.98
C PHE A 144 -13.34 -5.72 0.24
N ARG A 145 -14.48 -6.39 0.47
CA ARG A 145 -14.83 -7.64 -0.22
C ARG A 145 -14.99 -7.44 -1.72
N MET A 146 -15.65 -6.36 -2.15
CA MET A 146 -15.79 -6.04 -3.57
C MET A 146 -14.43 -5.83 -4.22
N VAL A 147 -13.54 -5.02 -3.62
CA VAL A 147 -12.19 -4.81 -4.15
C VAL A 147 -11.40 -6.12 -4.22
N ARG A 148 -11.51 -6.98 -3.21
CA ARG A 148 -10.87 -8.30 -3.18
C ARG A 148 -11.35 -9.21 -4.31
N ASP A 149 -12.65 -9.24 -4.57
CA ASP A 149 -13.25 -10.05 -5.62
C ASP A 149 -12.82 -9.51 -7.01
N GLU A 150 -12.78 -8.18 -7.19
CA GLU A 150 -12.24 -7.54 -8.40
C GLU A 150 -10.74 -7.79 -8.58
N THR A 151 -9.97 -7.84 -7.48
CA THR A 151 -8.54 -8.18 -7.50
C THR A 151 -8.31 -9.60 -7.99
N LEU A 152 -9.14 -10.56 -7.57
CA LEU A 152 -9.11 -11.93 -8.08
C LEU A 152 -9.36 -11.97 -9.58
N SER A 153 -10.43 -11.30 -10.04
CA SER A 153 -10.76 -11.25 -11.47
C SER A 153 -9.67 -10.58 -12.30
N LEU A 154 -9.08 -9.49 -11.82
CA LEU A 154 -7.98 -8.82 -12.52
C LEU A 154 -6.71 -9.68 -12.54
N TYR A 155 -6.42 -10.42 -11.47
CA TYR A 155 -5.28 -11.33 -11.47
C TYR A 155 -5.40 -12.40 -12.55
N GLU A 156 -6.58 -13.02 -12.70
CA GLU A 156 -6.82 -14.03 -13.74
C GLU A 156 -6.67 -13.43 -15.14
N GLU A 157 -7.20 -12.23 -15.38
CA GLU A 157 -7.02 -11.49 -16.64
C GLU A 157 -5.53 -11.23 -16.95
N LEU A 158 -4.76 -10.77 -15.96
CA LEU A 158 -3.34 -10.46 -16.14
C LEU A 158 -2.51 -11.72 -16.38
N LYS A 159 -2.90 -12.86 -15.80
CA LYS A 159 -2.19 -14.15 -15.96
C LYS A 159 -2.24 -14.72 -17.36
N GLU A 160 -3.14 -14.24 -18.22
CA GLU A 160 -3.15 -14.62 -19.64
C GLU A 160 -1.92 -14.05 -20.39
N ASN A 161 -1.38 -12.92 -19.94
CA ASN A 161 -0.31 -12.20 -20.62
C ASN A 161 0.99 -12.08 -19.79
N PHE A 162 0.93 -12.27 -18.47
CA PHE A 162 2.05 -12.09 -17.57
C PHE A 162 2.26 -13.34 -16.69
N THR A 163 3.50 -13.72 -16.49
CA THR A 163 3.87 -14.91 -15.71
C THR A 163 4.17 -14.58 -14.25
N SER A 164 4.84 -13.46 -13.98
CA SER A 164 5.37 -13.08 -12.67
C SER A 164 4.49 -12.03 -11.98
N VAL A 165 3.25 -12.44 -11.68
CA VAL A 165 2.24 -11.59 -11.04
C VAL A 165 2.15 -11.91 -9.55
N ARG A 166 2.22 -10.88 -8.69
CA ARG A 166 2.09 -11.00 -7.23
C ARG A 166 1.00 -10.06 -6.69
N VAL A 167 0.22 -10.54 -5.72
CA VAL A 167 -0.79 -9.72 -5.03
C VAL A 167 -0.29 -9.30 -3.67
N VAL A 168 -0.54 -8.04 -3.29
CA VAL A 168 -0.17 -7.48 -1.99
C VAL A 168 -1.40 -6.82 -1.38
N TYR A 169 -1.75 -7.18 -0.14
CA TYR A 169 -2.69 -6.42 0.65
C TYR A 169 -2.05 -5.09 1.08
N SER A 170 -2.62 -3.96 0.64
CA SER A 170 -2.06 -2.62 0.85
C SER A 170 -2.47 -1.98 2.17
N GLY A 171 -3.32 -2.66 2.96
CA GLY A 171 -3.93 -2.14 4.19
C GLY A 171 -5.42 -1.76 4.01
N ARG A 172 -5.80 -1.21 2.86
CA ARG A 172 -7.22 -0.88 2.57
C ARG A 172 -7.76 -1.61 1.35
N GLY A 173 -6.90 -1.88 0.39
CA GLY A 173 -7.21 -2.60 -0.82
C GLY A 173 -6.05 -3.53 -1.17
N PHE A 174 -5.78 -3.66 -2.47
CA PHE A 174 -4.77 -4.55 -2.98
C PHE A 174 -3.96 -3.90 -4.09
N HIS A 175 -2.68 -4.23 -4.11
CA HIS A 175 -1.83 -4.00 -5.26
C HIS A 175 -1.61 -5.30 -6.00
N ILE A 176 -1.58 -5.24 -7.33
CA ILE A 176 -1.05 -6.32 -8.16
C ILE A 176 0.25 -5.81 -8.78
N HIS A 177 1.33 -6.53 -8.54
CA HIS A 177 2.67 -6.24 -9.03
C HIS A 177 3.02 -7.22 -10.15
N VAL A 178 3.54 -6.72 -11.28
CA VAL A 178 3.98 -7.52 -12.42
C VAL A 178 5.49 -7.37 -12.57
N PHE A 179 6.19 -8.49 -12.45
CA PHE A 179 7.65 -8.55 -12.41
C PHE A 179 8.28 -9.16 -13.68
N ASP A 180 7.48 -9.44 -14.70
CA ASP A 180 7.96 -9.85 -16.02
C ASP A 180 8.89 -8.79 -16.61
N GLU A 181 10.01 -9.21 -17.21
CA GLU A 181 11.01 -8.29 -17.76
C GLU A 181 10.40 -7.37 -18.84
N GLU A 182 9.51 -7.90 -19.69
CA GLU A 182 8.81 -7.09 -20.69
C GLU A 182 8.00 -5.94 -20.06
N ALA A 183 7.40 -6.17 -18.89
CA ALA A 183 6.56 -5.19 -18.20
C ALA A 183 7.39 -3.98 -17.75
N PHE A 184 8.66 -4.17 -17.38
CA PHE A 184 9.55 -3.07 -17.00
C PHE A 184 9.85 -2.12 -18.16
N THR A 185 9.89 -2.64 -19.38
CA THR A 185 10.24 -1.89 -20.59
C THR A 185 9.05 -1.22 -21.29
N MET A 186 7.81 -1.51 -20.84
CA MET A 186 6.61 -0.90 -21.40
C MET A 186 6.66 0.62 -21.32
N SER A 187 6.43 1.28 -22.45
CA SER A 187 6.32 2.73 -22.54
C SER A 187 5.07 3.24 -21.81
N ARG A 188 5.10 4.51 -21.41
CA ARG A 188 3.94 5.19 -20.82
C ARG A 188 2.68 5.10 -21.69
N LYS A 189 2.84 5.09 -23.02
CA LYS A 189 1.72 4.98 -23.95
C LYS A 189 1.07 3.59 -23.86
N GLU A 190 1.87 2.53 -23.92
CA GLU A 190 1.38 1.14 -23.80
C GLU A 190 0.69 0.91 -22.46
N ARG A 191 1.29 1.38 -21.36
CA ARG A 191 0.67 1.30 -20.02
C ARG A 191 -0.67 2.01 -19.94
N LYS A 192 -0.78 3.18 -20.56
CA LYS A 192 -2.03 3.95 -20.59
C LYS A 192 -3.09 3.28 -21.46
N GLU A 193 -2.70 2.64 -22.56
CA GLU A 193 -3.60 1.86 -23.39
C GLU A 193 -4.13 0.63 -22.63
N LEU A 194 -3.24 -0.11 -21.96
CA LEU A 194 -3.62 -1.22 -21.08
C LEU A 194 -4.56 -0.77 -19.96
N ALA A 195 -4.25 0.32 -19.26
CA ALA A 195 -5.09 0.85 -18.19
C ALA A 195 -6.51 1.19 -18.70
N LYS A 196 -6.61 1.80 -19.88
CA LYS A 196 -7.90 2.12 -20.52
C LYS A 196 -8.67 0.87 -20.91
N GLU A 197 -7.99 -0.13 -21.47
CA GLU A 197 -8.60 -1.40 -21.83
C GLU A 197 -9.19 -2.11 -20.61
N LEU A 198 -8.42 -2.23 -19.52
CA LEU A 198 -8.89 -2.86 -18.29
C LEU A 198 -10.07 -2.10 -17.66
N LYS A 199 -10.03 -0.76 -17.67
CA LYS A 199 -11.19 0.04 -17.23
C LYS A 199 -12.41 -0.14 -18.12
N ALA A 200 -12.23 -0.28 -19.43
CA ALA A 200 -13.34 -0.57 -20.35
C ALA A 200 -13.94 -1.96 -20.12
N LYS A 201 -13.13 -2.92 -19.65
CA LYS A 201 -13.59 -4.24 -19.17
C LYS A 201 -14.28 -4.20 -17.81
N GLY A 202 -14.22 -3.07 -17.10
CA GLY A 202 -14.91 -2.84 -15.83
C GLY A 202 -14.01 -2.92 -14.58
N PHE A 203 -12.71 -3.19 -14.73
CA PHE A 203 -11.81 -3.30 -13.59
C PHE A 203 -11.62 -1.93 -12.88
N PRO A 204 -11.76 -1.85 -11.55
CA PRO A 204 -11.68 -0.60 -10.80
C PRO A 204 -10.24 -0.23 -10.44
N ILE A 205 -9.35 -0.18 -11.43
CA ILE A 205 -7.94 0.19 -11.23
C ILE A 205 -7.73 1.71 -11.19
N ASP A 206 -6.72 2.14 -10.43
CA ASP A 206 -6.17 3.50 -10.56
C ASP A 206 -5.29 3.62 -11.82
N GLU A 207 -5.78 4.37 -12.82
CA GLU A 207 -5.07 4.64 -14.08
C GLU A 207 -3.73 5.35 -13.85
N TRP A 208 -3.61 6.19 -12.83
CA TRP A 208 -2.39 6.94 -12.53
C TRP A 208 -1.27 6.04 -12.01
N VAL A 209 -1.63 4.99 -11.27
CA VAL A 209 -0.70 3.93 -10.85
C VAL A 209 -0.31 3.06 -12.03
N THR A 210 -1.27 2.58 -12.82
CA THR A 210 -0.98 1.66 -13.93
C THR A 210 -0.19 2.32 -15.06
N SER A 211 -0.52 3.58 -15.41
CA SER A 211 0.19 4.33 -16.45
C SER A 211 1.64 4.69 -16.09
N GLY A 212 2.02 4.54 -14.82
CA GLY A 212 3.36 4.80 -14.34
C GLY A 212 3.63 6.23 -13.86
N ASP A 213 2.60 7.08 -13.86
CA ASP A 213 2.72 8.46 -13.39
C ASP A 213 2.90 8.53 -11.86
N MET A 214 2.23 7.65 -11.10
CA MET A 214 2.49 7.48 -9.66
C MET A 214 3.63 6.50 -9.44
N ARG A 215 4.87 6.97 -9.29
CA ARG A 215 6.03 6.06 -9.16
C ARG A 215 6.12 5.32 -7.81
N LEU A 216 5.56 5.88 -6.73
CA LEU A 216 5.66 5.33 -5.39
C LEU A 216 4.54 4.34 -5.11
N ILE A 217 4.88 3.19 -4.52
CA ILE A 217 3.92 2.18 -4.06
C ILE A 217 4.28 1.71 -2.65
N ARG A 218 3.28 1.33 -1.86
CA ARG A 218 3.48 1.02 -0.45
C ARG A 218 4.43 -0.17 -0.29
N LEU A 219 5.43 -0.01 0.58
CA LEU A 219 6.47 -1.03 0.80
C LEU A 219 5.86 -2.26 1.48
N PRO A 220 5.98 -3.46 0.89
CA PRO A 220 5.58 -4.69 1.56
C PRO A 220 6.30 -4.88 2.89
N TYR A 221 5.60 -5.50 3.83
CA TYR A 221 5.99 -5.70 5.22
C TYR A 221 6.09 -4.43 6.08
N SER A 222 5.85 -3.24 5.53
CA SER A 222 5.72 -2.00 6.32
C SER A 222 4.34 -1.90 7.00
N LEU A 223 4.19 -0.95 7.93
CA LEU A 223 2.93 -0.67 8.60
C LEU A 223 2.13 0.40 7.84
N HIS A 224 0.87 0.12 7.55
CA HIS A 224 -0.10 1.16 7.19
C HIS A 224 -0.75 1.73 8.46
N GLY A 225 -0.26 2.89 8.90
CA GLY A 225 -0.66 3.55 10.14
C GLY A 225 -2.07 4.14 10.16
N MET A 226 -2.81 4.17 9.04
CA MET A 226 -4.24 4.52 9.07
C MET A 226 -5.13 3.37 9.50
N VAL A 227 -4.69 2.12 9.37
CA VAL A 227 -5.52 0.94 9.65
C VAL A 227 -4.86 -0.02 10.65
N SER A 228 -3.64 0.28 11.10
CA SER A 228 -2.84 -0.60 11.95
C SER A 228 -2.74 -2.00 11.36
N ARG A 229 -2.35 -2.08 10.08
CA ARG A 229 -2.15 -3.35 9.36
C ARG A 229 -0.81 -3.37 8.66
N ILE A 230 -0.20 -4.54 8.67
CA ILE A 230 1.03 -4.82 7.92
C ILE A 230 0.64 -5.01 6.47
N VAL A 231 1.42 -4.41 5.58
CA VAL A 231 1.31 -4.58 4.13
C VAL A 231 1.83 -5.97 3.79
N THR A 232 0.99 -6.85 3.26
CA THR A 232 1.31 -8.28 3.24
C THR A 232 1.17 -8.84 1.83
N PRO A 233 2.25 -9.36 1.21
CA PRO A 233 2.15 -10.20 0.03
C PRO A 233 1.28 -11.43 0.30
N LEU A 234 0.39 -11.77 -0.64
CA LEU A 234 -0.56 -12.87 -0.51
C LEU A 234 -0.41 -13.86 -1.67
N ASP A 235 -0.61 -15.15 -1.37
CA ASP A 235 -0.91 -16.13 -2.42
C ASP A 235 -2.36 -15.91 -2.88
N VAL A 236 -2.54 -15.78 -4.19
CA VAL A 236 -3.86 -15.60 -4.81
C VAL A 236 -4.86 -16.68 -4.41
N LYS A 237 -4.38 -17.92 -4.16
CA LYS A 237 -5.23 -19.05 -3.74
C LYS A 237 -5.88 -18.80 -2.40
N GLU A 238 -5.36 -17.88 -1.60
CA GLU A 238 -5.91 -17.54 -0.29
C GLU A 238 -6.76 -16.26 -0.32
N LEU A 239 -6.68 -15.50 -1.40
CA LEU A 239 -7.30 -14.18 -1.50
C LEU A 239 -8.83 -14.25 -1.35
N PHE A 240 -9.50 -15.30 -1.87
CA PHE A 240 -10.96 -15.45 -1.76
C PHE A 240 -11.49 -15.50 -0.32
N ARG A 241 -10.67 -15.97 0.61
CA ARG A 241 -10.99 -16.10 2.05
C ARG A 241 -10.25 -15.10 2.92
N PHE A 242 -9.46 -14.22 2.32
CA PHE A 242 -8.63 -13.27 3.06
C PHE A 242 -9.52 -12.30 3.85
N ASP A 243 -9.18 -12.16 5.13
CA ASP A 243 -9.81 -11.25 6.09
C ASP A 243 -8.68 -10.58 6.92
N PRO A 244 -8.40 -9.29 6.70
CA PRO A 244 -7.29 -8.62 7.34
C PRO A 244 -7.47 -8.42 8.85
N VAL A 245 -8.67 -8.67 9.40
CA VAL A 245 -8.90 -8.62 10.85
C VAL A 245 -8.52 -9.95 11.52
N LYS A 246 -8.51 -11.05 10.76
CA LYS A 246 -8.25 -12.40 11.28
C LYS A 246 -6.90 -12.97 10.87
N ASP A 247 -6.31 -12.49 9.79
CA ASP A 247 -5.05 -13.02 9.27
C ASP A 247 -3.86 -12.52 10.10
N GLU A 248 -3.18 -13.43 10.80
CA GLU A 248 -2.08 -13.09 11.70
C GLU A 248 -0.86 -12.46 11.00
N ARG A 249 -0.74 -12.63 9.68
CA ARG A 249 0.36 -12.05 8.88
C ARG A 249 0.23 -10.54 8.71
N CYS A 250 -1.00 -10.02 8.75
CA CYS A 250 -1.26 -8.58 8.63
C CYS A 250 -1.48 -7.88 9.98
N LEU A 251 -1.47 -8.61 11.10
CA LEU A 251 -1.62 -8.07 12.44
C LEU A 251 -0.25 -7.80 13.08
N PRO A 252 0.08 -6.56 13.47
CA PRO A 252 1.24 -6.29 14.32
C PRO A 252 1.02 -6.81 15.76
N LYS A 253 2.09 -7.10 16.50
CA LYS A 253 2.07 -7.68 17.86
C LYS A 253 1.23 -6.85 18.83
N PHE A 254 1.26 -5.52 18.71
CA PHE A 254 0.46 -4.65 19.57
C PHE A 254 -1.06 -4.88 19.43
N LEU A 255 -1.52 -5.50 18.33
CA LEU A 255 -2.91 -5.97 18.18
C LEU A 255 -3.12 -7.41 18.64
N LYS A 256 -2.08 -8.26 18.63
CA LYS A 256 -2.16 -9.66 19.07
C LYS A 256 -2.30 -9.79 20.58
N GLY A 257 -1.71 -8.86 21.34
CA GLY A 257 -1.73 -8.84 22.81
C GLY A 257 -2.95 -8.16 23.43
N SER A 258 -3.62 -7.29 22.68
CA SER A 258 -4.95 -6.84 23.08
C SER A 258 -5.88 -8.04 22.98
N LYS A 259 -6.47 -8.48 24.10
CA LYS A 259 -7.77 -9.14 24.06
C LYS A 259 -8.70 -8.14 23.36
N LEU A 260 -8.73 -8.16 22.03
CA LEU A 260 -9.87 -7.71 21.27
C LEU A 260 -11.00 -8.56 21.83
N ASP A 261 -11.80 -7.96 22.73
CA ASP A 261 -13.16 -8.42 22.97
C ASP A 261 -13.75 -8.60 21.58
N ARG A 262 -13.81 -9.87 21.14
CA ARG A 262 -14.27 -10.24 19.81
C ARG A 262 -15.71 -9.78 19.56
N ASP A 263 -16.39 -9.29 20.61
CA ASP A 263 -17.77 -8.84 20.63
C ASP A 263 -17.98 -7.36 21.01
N ALA A 264 -16.94 -6.55 21.28
CA ALA A 264 -17.16 -5.18 21.75
C ALA A 264 -16.15 -4.17 21.19
N PHE A 265 -16.26 -3.82 19.90
CA PHE A 265 -15.97 -2.49 19.32
C PHE A 265 -16.55 -2.44 17.89
#